data_AF-A0A099L2I3-F1
#
_entry.id   AF-A0A099L2I3-F1
#
_cell.length_a   1.000
_cell.length_b   1.000
_cell.length_c   1.000
_cell.angle_alpha   90.00
_cell.angle_beta   90.00
_cell.angle_gamma   90.00
#
_symmetry.space_group_name_H-M   'P 1'
#
loop_
_entity.id
_entity.type
_entity.pdbx_description
1 polymer ?
#
loop_
_entity_poly.entity_id
_entity_poly.type
_entity_poly.pdbx_seq_one_letter_code
_entity_poly.pdbx_strand_id
1 'polypeptide(L)'
;MLELSETQVNELRWGDANYFGYYWDTQFTDPTLIIRIAPANSPIQELVCNWATNLKVNLDYKKHVNPLLTWEVIFEGLPNKRWKVVFDFTENGSIEFESNGLAVRQLPSPTTT
;
A
#
# COMPACT_ATOMS: atom_id res chain seq x y z
N MET A 1 -9.02 -6.97 12.57
CA MET A 1 -8.25 -5.80 12.07
C MET A 1 -9.23 -4.65 11.93
N LEU A 2 -8.89 -3.46 12.43
CA LEU A 2 -9.82 -2.32 12.37
C LEU A 2 -9.58 -1.56 11.06
N GLU A 3 -10.65 -1.33 10.30
CA GLU A 3 -10.61 -0.52 9.09
C GLU A 3 -10.36 0.96 9.43
N LEU A 4 -9.61 1.66 8.59
CA LEU A 4 -9.36 3.09 8.76
C LEU A 4 -10.61 3.90 8.38
N SER A 5 -10.90 4.92 9.18
CA SER A 5 -11.84 5.98 8.78
C SER A 5 -11.24 6.86 7.68
N GLU A 6 -12.09 7.59 6.96
CA GLU A 6 -11.67 8.54 5.91
C GLU A 6 -10.67 9.58 6.43
N THR A 7 -10.89 10.12 7.63
CA THR A 7 -9.92 11.02 8.28
C THR A 7 -8.56 10.36 8.46
N GLN A 8 -8.53 9.11 8.94
CA GLN A 8 -7.27 8.38 9.15
C GLN A 8 -6.56 8.03 7.83
N VAL A 9 -7.31 7.71 6.76
CA VAL A 9 -6.73 7.48 5.44
C VAL A 9 -6.09 8.78 4.92
N ASN A 10 -6.76 9.92 5.08
CA ASN A 10 -6.26 11.23 4.66
C ASN A 10 -5.05 11.72 5.48
N GLU A 11 -4.81 11.15 6.66
CA GLU A 11 -3.63 11.41 7.49
C GLU A 11 -2.41 10.56 7.08
N LEU A 12 -2.59 9.53 6.23
CA LEU A 12 -1.46 8.76 5.70
C LEU A 12 -0.61 9.67 4.79
N ARG A 13 0.62 9.92 5.22
CA ARG A 13 1.64 10.66 4.46
C ARG A 13 2.76 9.68 4.12
N TRP A 14 2.56 8.90 3.05
CA TRP A 14 3.52 7.88 2.60
C TRP A 14 4.32 8.32 1.37
N GLY A 15 4.56 9.63 1.22
CA GLY A 15 5.67 10.12 0.40
C GLY A 15 7.00 9.71 1.04
N ASP A 16 8.03 9.52 0.21
CA ASP A 16 9.37 9.07 0.60
C ASP A 16 9.39 7.72 1.35
N ALA A 17 8.40 6.88 1.10
CA ALA A 17 8.27 5.58 1.72
C ALA A 17 8.92 4.49 0.84
N ASN A 18 9.58 3.53 1.48
CA ASN A 18 10.16 2.39 0.78
C ASN A 18 9.09 1.33 0.52
N TYR A 19 8.75 1.13 -0.74
CA TYR A 19 7.88 0.06 -1.21
C TYR A 19 8.68 -1.24 -1.37
N PHE A 20 8.20 -2.32 -0.74
CA PHE A 20 8.88 -3.62 -0.74
C PHE A 20 8.17 -4.67 -1.59
N GLY A 21 6.97 -4.38 -2.09
CA GLY A 21 6.20 -5.31 -2.89
C GLY A 21 4.75 -5.42 -2.45
N TYR A 22 4.04 -6.30 -3.17
CA TYR A 22 2.66 -6.65 -2.90
C TYR A 22 2.47 -8.15 -3.00
N TYR A 23 1.44 -8.65 -2.32
CA TYR A 23 1.00 -10.03 -2.46
C TYR A 23 -0.48 -10.17 -2.13
N TRP A 24 -1.12 -11.20 -2.67
CA TRP A 24 -2.46 -11.60 -2.25
C TRP A 24 -2.34 -12.52 -1.04
N ASP A 25 -2.96 -12.16 0.08
CA ASP A 25 -2.94 -12.97 1.29
C ASP A 25 -4.15 -13.90 1.31
N THR A 26 -3.90 -15.20 1.13
CA THR A 26 -4.94 -16.22 1.05
C THR A 26 -5.45 -16.68 2.42
N GLN A 27 -4.90 -16.13 3.52
CA GLN A 27 -5.39 -16.44 4.87
C GLN A 27 -6.64 -15.65 5.24
N PHE A 28 -6.92 -14.55 4.52
CA PHE A 28 -8.18 -13.83 4.66
C PHE A 28 -9.31 -14.56 3.91
N THR A 29 -10.51 -14.55 4.48
CA THR A 29 -11.71 -15.14 3.87
C THR A 29 -12.06 -14.45 2.55
N ASP A 30 -11.82 -13.14 2.48
CA ASP A 30 -12.09 -12.32 1.31
C ASP A 30 -10.79 -12.05 0.52
N PRO A 31 -10.86 -11.73 -0.79
CA PRO A 31 -9.70 -11.35 -1.58
C PRO A 31 -9.01 -10.10 -1.01
N THR A 32 -7.84 -10.29 -0.42
CA THR A 32 -7.10 -9.21 0.24
C THR A 32 -5.73 -9.01 -0.41
N LEU A 33 -5.52 -7.81 -0.94
CA LEU A 33 -4.23 -7.36 -1.44
C LEU A 33 -3.47 -6.73 -0.28
N ILE A 34 -2.23 -7.16 -0.07
CA ILE A 34 -1.32 -6.59 0.91
C ILE A 34 -0.22 -5.81 0.19
N ILE A 35 -0.01 -4.55 0.57
CA ILE A 35 1.14 -3.74 0.15
C ILE A 35 2.11 -3.61 1.32
N ARG A 36 3.38 -3.97 1.13
CA ARG A 36 4.43 -3.77 2.13
C ARG A 36 5.18 -2.47 1.87
N ILE A 37 5.20 -1.61 2.87
CA ILE A 37 5.78 -0.26 2.78
C ILE A 37 6.43 0.15 4.09
N ALA A 38 7.55 0.89 4.04
CA ALA A 38 8.13 1.56 5.20
C ALA A 38 8.12 3.08 5.00
N PRO A 39 7.19 3.81 5.63
CA PRO A 39 7.20 5.26 5.63
C PRO A 39 8.51 5.84 6.17
N ALA A 40 8.91 7.02 5.69
CA ALA A 40 10.07 7.74 6.21
C ALA A 40 9.88 7.93 7.73
N ASN A 41 10.73 7.27 8.53
CA ASN A 41 10.70 7.27 10.00
C ASN A 41 9.66 6.36 10.67
N SER A 42 9.17 5.33 9.98
CA SER A 42 8.29 4.32 10.59
C SER A 42 8.78 2.91 10.27
N PRO A 43 8.58 1.91 11.16
CA PRO A 43 8.84 0.51 10.83
C PRO A 43 8.02 0.06 9.62
N ILE A 44 8.39 -1.10 9.05
CA ILE A 44 7.64 -1.69 7.93
C ILE A 44 6.20 -1.94 8.36
N GLN A 45 5.28 -1.47 7.54
CA GLN A 45 3.86 -1.63 7.67
C GLN A 45 3.29 -2.38 6.47
N GLU A 46 2.10 -2.90 6.65
CA GLU A 46 1.29 -3.46 5.59
C GLU A 46 0.01 -2.66 5.44
N LEU A 47 -0.23 -2.12 4.24
CA LEU A 47 -1.56 -1.67 3.84
C LEU A 47 -2.35 -2.91 3.43
N VAL A 48 -3.46 -3.12 4.12
CA VAL A 48 -4.37 -4.24 3.91
C VAL A 48 -5.58 -3.72 3.15
N CYS A 49 -5.77 -4.22 1.93
CA CYS A 49 -6.77 -3.74 0.98
C CYS A 49 -7.80 -4.85 0.73
N ASN A 50 -8.98 -4.71 1.33
CA ASN A 50 -10.04 -5.71 1.22
C ASN A 50 -10.85 -5.53 -0.08
N TRP A 51 -11.10 -6.62 -0.79
CA TRP A 51 -11.78 -6.63 -2.09
C TRP A 51 -11.06 -5.75 -3.12
N ALA A 52 -9.74 -5.89 -3.20
CA ALA A 52 -8.96 -5.12 -4.14
C ALA A 52 -9.30 -5.49 -5.59
N THR A 53 -9.43 -4.49 -6.45
CA THR A 53 -9.79 -4.63 -7.87
C THR A 53 -8.98 -3.66 -8.73
N ASN A 54 -9.06 -3.82 -10.05
CA ASN A 54 -8.42 -2.92 -11.02
C ASN A 54 -6.92 -2.69 -10.77
N LEU A 55 -6.21 -3.73 -10.27
CA LEU A 55 -4.77 -3.66 -10.05
C LEU A 55 -4.04 -3.46 -11.37
N LYS A 56 -3.33 -2.35 -11.48
CA LYS A 56 -2.43 -2.02 -12.58
C LYS A 56 -1.03 -1.83 -12.01
N VAL A 57 -0.07 -2.50 -12.64
CA VAL A 57 1.34 -2.41 -12.26
C VAL A 57 2.11 -1.98 -13.50
N ASN A 58 2.63 -0.76 -13.46
CA ASN A 58 3.45 -0.19 -14.51
C ASN A 58 4.80 0.18 -13.91
N LEU A 59 5.70 -0.79 -13.78
CA LEU A 59 7.02 -0.60 -13.18
C LEU A 59 8.14 -0.86 -14.18
N ASP A 60 9.17 -0.02 -14.17
CA ASP A 60 10.40 -0.26 -14.92
C ASP A 60 11.33 -1.21 -14.15
N TYR A 61 10.99 -2.50 -14.15
CA TYR A 61 11.75 -3.55 -13.45
C TYR A 61 13.20 -3.72 -13.94
N LYS A 62 13.58 -3.13 -15.07
CA LYS A 62 14.96 -3.23 -15.59
C LYS A 62 15.90 -2.27 -14.90
N LYS A 63 15.39 -1.16 -14.34
CA LYS A 63 16.21 -0.11 -13.74
C LYS A 63 16.45 -0.28 -12.25
N HIS A 64 15.57 -1.00 -11.54
CA HIS A 64 15.63 -1.06 -10.08
C HIS A 64 15.42 -2.46 -9.50
N VAL A 65 16.17 -2.73 -8.42
CA VAL A 65 15.98 -3.86 -7.51
C VAL A 65 15.48 -3.27 -6.19
N ASN A 66 14.42 -3.86 -5.62
CA ASN A 66 13.74 -3.42 -4.40
C ASN A 66 14.68 -2.95 -3.27
N PRO A 67 14.25 -1.97 -2.43
CA PRO A 67 12.95 -1.31 -2.43
C PRO A 67 12.82 -0.16 -3.46
N LEU A 68 11.59 0.18 -3.84
CA LEU A 68 11.28 1.38 -4.64
C LEU A 68 10.88 2.54 -3.73
N LEU A 69 11.45 3.73 -3.95
CA LEU A 69 11.08 4.92 -3.19
C LEU A 69 9.81 5.53 -3.78
N THR A 70 8.75 5.66 -2.98
CA THR A 70 7.55 6.40 -3.38
C THR A 70 7.86 7.89 -3.40
N TRP A 71 7.48 8.55 -4.48
CA TRP A 71 7.41 10.00 -4.52
C TRP A 71 6.17 10.49 -3.79
N GLU A 72 5.03 9.92 -4.16
CA GLU A 72 3.74 10.23 -3.58
C GLU A 72 2.88 8.97 -3.48
N VAL A 73 2.03 8.91 -2.46
CA VAL A 73 0.96 7.93 -2.36
C VAL A 73 -0.35 8.68 -2.23
N ILE A 74 -1.22 8.49 -3.21
CA ILE A 74 -2.51 9.18 -3.32
C ILE A 74 -3.60 8.21 -2.88
N PHE A 75 -4.45 8.67 -1.96
CA PHE A 75 -5.67 7.99 -1.53
C PHE A 75 -6.87 8.83 -1.98
N GLU A 76 -7.61 8.33 -2.96
CA GLU A 76 -8.78 9.01 -3.52
C GLU A 76 -10.05 8.26 -3.11
N GLY A 77 -10.97 8.95 -2.43
CA GLY A 77 -12.27 8.39 -2.09
C GLY A 77 -13.15 8.23 -3.33
N LEU A 78 -13.77 7.06 -3.46
CA LEU A 78 -14.70 6.72 -4.54
C LEU A 78 -16.13 6.52 -3.99
N PRO A 79 -17.16 6.54 -4.87
CA PRO A 79 -18.52 6.20 -4.46
C PRO A 79 -18.61 4.85 -3.74
N ASN A 80 -19.59 4.72 -2.84
CA ASN A 80 -19.83 3.52 -2.01
C ASN A 80 -18.70 3.19 -1.03
N LYS A 81 -18.01 4.22 -0.51
CA LYS A 81 -16.91 4.09 0.47
C LYS A 81 -15.72 3.27 -0.04
N ARG A 82 -15.53 3.23 -1.36
CA ARG A 82 -14.36 2.60 -1.96
C ARG A 82 -13.21 3.59 -2.01
N TRP A 83 -12.02 3.06 -2.25
CA TRP A 83 -10.79 3.81 -2.34
C TRP A 83 -10.07 3.48 -3.62
N LYS A 84 -9.53 4.49 -4.29
CA LYS A 84 -8.47 4.32 -5.27
C LYS A 84 -7.15 4.69 -4.61
N VAL A 85 -6.15 3.83 -4.76
CA VAL A 85 -4.82 4.03 -4.19
C VAL A 85 -3.81 4.03 -5.33
N VAL A 86 -2.96 5.06 -5.37
CA VAL A 86 -1.89 5.19 -6.36
C VAL A 86 -0.57 5.38 -5.64
N PHE A 87 0.38 4.48 -5.90
CA PHE A 87 1.78 4.63 -5.52
C PHE A 87 2.54 5.14 -6.74
N ASP A 88 3.04 6.37 -6.68
CA ASP A 88 3.86 6.98 -7.72
C ASP A 88 5.35 6.84 -7.34
N PHE A 89 6.14 6.31 -8.27
CA PHE A 89 7.58 6.11 -8.14
C PHE A 89 8.37 7.01 -9.11
N THR A 90 7.77 8.10 -9.61
CA THR A 90 8.32 9.03 -10.61
C THR A 90 8.70 8.33 -11.92
N GLU A 91 9.98 8.39 -12.32
CA GLU A 91 10.50 7.75 -13.52
C GLU A 91 10.45 6.22 -13.50
N ASN A 92 10.18 5.63 -12.32
CA ASN A 92 10.09 4.19 -12.13
C ASN A 92 8.67 3.63 -12.33
N GLY A 93 7.70 4.51 -12.57
CA GLY A 93 6.32 4.16 -12.89
C GLY A 93 5.41 4.17 -11.67
N SER A 94 4.37 3.32 -11.67
CA SER A 94 3.32 3.36 -10.65
C SER A 94 2.62 2.03 -10.40
N ILE A 95 1.97 1.94 -9.24
CA ILE A 95 0.99 0.90 -8.91
C ILE A 95 -0.33 1.58 -8.56
N GLU A 96 -1.41 1.15 -9.19
CA GLU A 96 -2.77 1.64 -8.95
C GLU A 96 -3.70 0.47 -8.66
N PHE A 97 -4.61 0.63 -7.71
CA PHE A 97 -5.73 -0.30 -7.49
C PHE A 97 -6.91 0.39 -6.81
N GLU A 98 -8.05 -0.29 -6.82
CA GLU A 98 -9.22 0.09 -6.04
C GLU A 98 -9.45 -0.90 -4.89
N SER A 99 -10.05 -0.47 -3.78
CA SER A 99 -10.35 -1.29 -2.60
C SER A 99 -11.66 -0.89 -1.95
N ASN A 100 -12.40 -1.83 -1.34
CA ASN A 100 -13.61 -1.51 -0.58
C ASN A 100 -13.32 -1.07 0.86
N GLY A 101 -12.11 -1.34 1.35
CA GLY A 101 -11.67 -0.94 2.68
C GLY A 101 -10.16 -0.98 2.80
N LEU A 102 -9.63 -0.14 3.69
CA LEU A 102 -8.20 -0.02 3.93
C LEU A 102 -7.93 -0.19 5.43
N ALA A 103 -6.90 -0.96 5.76
CA ALA A 103 -6.38 -1.06 7.11
C ALA A 103 -4.85 -1.02 7.11
N VAL A 104 -4.25 -0.69 8.25
CA VAL A 104 -2.79 -0.72 8.42
C VAL A 104 -2.44 -1.75 9.49
N ARG A 105 -1.54 -2.67 9.13
CA ARG A 105 -0.95 -3.68 10.02
C ARG A 105 0.51 -3.35 10.23
N GLN A 106 0.90 -3.04 11.47
CA GLN A 106 2.31 -2.92 11.84
C GLN A 106 2.94 -4.31 11.85
N LEU A 107 4.09 -4.48 11.20
CA LEU A 107 4.86 -5.71 11.33
C LEU A 107 5.71 -5.65 12.60
N PRO A 108 5.84 -6.76 13.35
CA PRO A 108 6.73 -6.80 14.49
C PRO A 108 8.16 -6.53 14.04
N SER A 109 8.87 -5.67 14.77
CA SER A 109 10.30 -5.49 14.56
C SER A 109 11.01 -6.85 14.71
N PRO A 110 11.98 -7.19 13.83
CA PRO A 110 12.72 -8.43 13.98
C PRO A 110 13.35 -8.45 15.38
N THR A 111 13.02 -9.47 16.16
CA THR A 111 13.61 -9.67 17.49
C THR A 111 15.08 -10.04 17.27
N THR A 112 16.00 -9.12 17.57
CA THR A 112 17.43 -9.45 17.67
C THR A 112 17.56 -10.52 18.75
N THR A 113 17.80 -11.75 18.33
CA THR A 113 18.14 -12.88 19.20
C THR A 113 19.65 -13.01 19.24
#